data_AF-A0AAU4AJ08-F1
#
_entry.id   AF-A0AAU4AJ08-F1
#
_cell.length_a   1.000
_cell.length_b   1.000
_cell.length_c   1.000
_cell.angle_alpha   90.00
_cell.angle_beta   90.00
_cell.angle_gamma   90.00
#
_symmetry.space_group_name_H-M   'P 1'
#
loop_
_entity.id
_entity.type
_entity.pdbx_description
1 polymer ?
#
loop_
_entity_poly.entity_id
_entity_poly.type
_entity_poly.pdbx_seq_one_letter_code
_entity_poly.pdbx_strand_id
1 'polypeptide(L)'
;MDFVREYGNLRLDIPGDPPDAAVFTPHWIYEESGEDVAELAANLGTAVFPVGYDTFDRSMILIDTTGRFFLNHHTGSYFLESDRYEALSSLLRGPLEEARGHFV
;
A
#
# COMPACT_ATOMS: atom_id res chain seq x y z
N MET A 1 8.67 11.12 -6.90
CA MET A 1 7.28 11.00 -6.41
C MET A 1 6.31 11.37 -7.53
N ASP A 2 6.29 10.57 -8.60
CA ASP A 2 5.41 10.83 -9.74
C ASP A 2 4.02 10.22 -9.55
N PHE A 3 3.91 9.15 -8.75
CA PHE A 3 2.65 8.46 -8.51
C PHE A 3 1.56 9.37 -7.92
N VAL A 4 1.84 10.05 -6.80
CA VAL A 4 0.85 10.94 -6.17
C VAL A 4 0.41 12.08 -7.11
N ARG A 5 1.32 12.55 -7.96
CA ARG A 5 1.01 13.59 -8.95
C ARG A 5 0.06 13.10 -10.03
N GLU A 6 0.22 11.85 -10.48
CA GLU A 6 -0.57 11.27 -11.56
C GLU A 6 -1.89 10.63 -11.09
N TYR A 7 -1.88 10.00 -9.92
CA TYR A 7 -2.97 9.15 -9.42
C TYR A 7 -3.59 9.67 -8.11
N GLY A 8 -3.12 10.80 -7.59
CA GLY A 8 -3.69 11.41 -6.39
C GLY A 8 -5.19 11.71 -6.56
N ASN A 9 -5.98 11.35 -5.56
CA ASN A 9 -7.44 11.42 -5.51
C ASN A 9 -8.17 10.47 -6.48
N LEU A 10 -7.45 9.53 -7.11
CA LEU A 10 -8.10 8.48 -7.89
C LEU A 10 -8.72 7.44 -6.95
N ARG A 11 -9.89 6.94 -7.34
CA ARG A 11 -10.50 5.73 -6.80
C ARG A 11 -10.49 4.66 -7.88
N LEU A 12 -9.92 3.50 -7.58
CA LEU A 12 -9.97 2.31 -8.42
C LEU A 12 -10.97 1.33 -7.81
N ASP A 13 -12.13 1.14 -8.44
CA ASP A 13 -13.08 0.12 -8.01
C ASP A 13 -12.52 -1.28 -8.32
N ILE A 14 -12.54 -2.15 -7.31
CA ILE A 14 -12.12 -3.55 -7.40
C ILE A 14 -13.40 -4.39 -7.55
N PRO A 15 -13.62 -5.04 -8.71
CA PRO A 15 -14.81 -5.85 -8.92
C PRO A 15 -14.85 -7.03 -7.93
N GLY A 16 -15.95 -7.15 -7.19
CA GLY A 16 -16.12 -8.22 -6.21
C GLY A 16 -17.45 -8.09 -5.46
N ASP A 17 -17.81 -9.15 -4.75
CA ASP A 17 -18.86 -9.14 -3.73
C ASP A 17 -18.27 -9.76 -2.45
N PRO A 18 -18.08 -8.98 -1.37
CA PRO A 18 -18.46 -7.57 -1.21
C PRO A 18 -17.66 -6.59 -2.09
N PRO A 19 -18.19 -5.39 -2.35
CA PRO A 19 -17.50 -4.37 -3.15
C PRO A 19 -16.25 -3.86 -2.42
N ASP A 20 -15.19 -3.60 -3.18
CA ASP A 20 -13.95 -3.00 -2.68
C ASP A 20 -13.40 -1.97 -3.68
N ALA A 21 -12.41 -1.18 -3.25
CA ALA A 21 -11.71 -0.20 -4.03
C ALA A 21 -10.40 0.21 -3.36
N ALA A 22 -9.42 0.59 -4.18
CA ALA A 22 -8.25 1.33 -3.72
C ALA A 22 -8.47 2.84 -3.90
N VAL A 23 -8.33 3.61 -2.83
CA VAL A 23 -8.46 5.08 -2.82
C VAL A 23 -7.08 5.70 -2.62
N PHE A 24 -6.59 6.44 -3.62
CA PHE A 24 -5.26 7.04 -3.62
C PHE A 24 -5.29 8.47 -3.06
N THR A 25 -5.60 8.60 -1.77
CA THR A 25 -5.47 9.86 -1.05
C THR A 25 -4.24 9.79 -0.15
N PRO A 26 -3.23 10.65 -0.32
CA PRO A 26 -2.01 10.63 0.49
C PRO A 26 -2.28 11.22 1.88
N HIS A 27 -2.91 10.42 2.73
CA HIS A 27 -3.12 10.72 4.14
C HIS A 27 -2.90 9.50 5.01
N TRP A 28 -2.71 9.74 6.31
CA TRP A 28 -2.78 8.70 7.33
C TRP A 28 -4.25 8.35 7.56
N ILE A 29 -4.60 7.07 7.51
CA ILE A 29 -5.98 6.62 7.77
C ILE A 29 -6.26 6.65 9.28
N TYR A 30 -5.26 6.29 10.09
CA TYR A 30 -5.36 6.24 11.55
C TYR A 30 -4.12 6.87 12.20
N GLU A 31 -4.28 7.48 13.38
CA GLU A 31 -3.15 8.02 14.14
C GLU A 31 -2.24 6.90 14.66
N GLU A 32 -2.83 5.77 15.08
CA GLU A 32 -2.12 4.57 15.56
C GLU A 32 -1.28 3.88 14.48
N SER A 33 -1.59 4.11 13.20
CA SER A 33 -0.82 3.58 12.07
C SER A 33 0.62 4.07 11.99
N GLY A 34 0.98 5.12 12.74
CA GLY A 34 2.34 5.65 12.74
C GLY A 34 3.39 4.63 13.21
N GLU A 35 3.06 3.80 14.20
CA GLU A 35 3.99 2.80 14.75
C GLU A 35 4.25 1.68 13.74
N ASP A 36 3.20 1.10 13.16
CA ASP A 36 3.32 0.03 12.16
C ASP A 36 4.10 0.49 10.91
N VAL A 37 3.87 1.73 10.46
CA VAL A 37 4.60 2.28 9.31
C VAL A 37 6.06 2.55 9.65
N ALA A 38 6.35 2.99 10.88
CA ALA A 38 7.72 3.17 11.35
C ALA A 38 8.45 1.82 11.48
N GLU A 39 7.77 0.78 11.96
CA GLU A 39 8.30 -0.58 12.02
C GLU A 39 8.62 -1.11 10.62
N LEU A 40 7.68 -0.97 9.67
CA LEU A 40 7.90 -1.37 8.29
C LEU A 40 9.06 -0.59 7.65
N ALA A 41 9.14 0.72 7.88
CA ALA A 41 10.26 1.54 7.41
C ALA A 41 11.62 1.05 7.95
N ALA A 42 11.67 0.70 9.23
CA ALA A 42 12.86 0.18 9.88
C ALA A 42 13.27 -1.18 9.29
N ASN A 43 12.30 -2.10 9.14
CA ASN A 43 12.52 -3.43 8.56
C ASN A 43 12.98 -3.37 7.10
N LEU A 44 12.49 -2.41 6.31
CA LEU A 44 12.91 -2.20 4.93
C LEU A 44 14.22 -1.41 4.79
N GLY A 45 14.70 -0.79 5.88
CA GLY A 45 15.87 0.10 5.85
C GLY A 45 15.66 1.37 5.00
N THR A 46 14.41 1.78 4.76
CA THR A 46 14.09 2.93 3.91
C THR A 46 12.79 3.59 4.37
N ALA A 47 12.62 4.87 4.05
CA ALA A 47 11.37 5.56 4.36
C ALA A 47 10.24 5.04 3.46
N VAL A 48 9.05 4.91 4.04
CA VAL A 48 7.79 4.62 3.34
C VAL A 48 6.80 5.76 3.57
N PHE A 49 5.93 6.00 2.59
CA PHE A 49 4.96 7.08 2.61
C PHE A 49 3.56 6.58 2.22
N PRO A 50 2.50 6.93 2.98
CA PRO A 50 1.13 6.55 2.65
C PRO A 50 0.63 7.26 1.41
N VAL A 51 0.11 6.48 0.46
CA VAL A 51 -0.46 7.00 -0.80
C VAL A 51 -1.93 6.67 -0.97
N GLY A 52 -2.49 5.82 -0.12
CA GLY A 52 -3.89 5.43 -0.21
C GLY A 52 -4.27 4.30 0.71
N TYR A 53 -5.42 3.69 0.44
CA TYR A 53 -5.97 2.60 1.22
C TYR A 53 -6.97 1.75 0.43
N ASP A 54 -7.16 0.49 0.80
CA ASP A 54 -8.31 -0.30 0.33
C ASP A 54 -9.56 -0.02 1.17
N THR A 55 -10.76 -0.17 0.61
CA THR A 55 -12.00 0.17 1.35
C THR A 55 -12.59 -0.98 2.16
N PHE A 56 -12.16 -2.21 1.89
CA PHE A 56 -12.69 -3.41 2.52
C PHE A 56 -12.13 -3.60 3.93
N ASP A 57 -10.83 -3.76 4.06
CA ASP A 57 -10.12 -3.94 5.34
C ASP A 57 -9.46 -2.65 5.85
N ARG A 58 -9.46 -1.59 5.03
CA ARG A 58 -8.83 -0.29 5.36
C ARG A 58 -7.33 -0.41 5.61
N SER A 59 -6.67 -1.29 4.86
CA SER A 59 -5.22 -1.41 4.85
C SER A 59 -4.61 -0.21 4.14
N MET A 60 -3.47 0.26 4.62
CA MET A 60 -2.77 1.38 3.98
C MET A 60 -1.94 0.89 2.80
N ILE A 61 -1.99 1.64 1.71
CA ILE A 61 -1.08 1.48 0.58
C ILE A 61 0.08 2.46 0.78
N LEU A 62 1.30 1.93 0.81
CA LEU A 62 2.54 2.64 1.07
C LEU A 62 3.48 2.56 -0.15
N ILE A 63 4.30 3.58 -0.35
CA ILE A 63 5.39 3.58 -1.34
C ILE A 63 6.71 3.90 -0.64
N ASP A 64 7.76 3.14 -0.96
CA ASP A 64 9.11 3.45 -0.49
C ASP A 64 9.86 4.45 -1.40
N THR A 65 11.05 4.87 -0.98
CA THR A 65 11.87 5.83 -1.76
C THR A 65 12.32 5.32 -3.13
N THR A 66 12.24 4.01 -3.38
CA THR A 66 12.61 3.37 -4.65
C THR A 66 11.41 3.18 -5.58
N GLY A 67 10.19 3.41 -5.11
CA GLY A 67 8.95 3.24 -5.87
C GLY A 67 8.27 1.89 -5.68
N ARG A 68 8.77 1.05 -4.75
CA ARG A 68 8.12 -0.22 -4.38
C ARG A 68 6.86 0.06 -3.57
N PHE A 69 5.82 -0.71 -3.84
CA PHE A 69 4.53 -0.61 -3.18
C PHE A 69 4.37 -1.69 -2.13
N PHE A 70 3.73 -1.31 -1.02
CA PHE A 70 3.41 -2.19 0.09
C PHE A 70 1.97 -1.97 0.54
N LEU A 71 1.35 -3.01 1.06
CA LEU A 71 0.05 -2.96 1.73
C LEU A 71 0.26 -3.26 3.20
N ASN A 72 -0.09 -2.34 4.09
CA ASN A 72 -0.02 -2.54 5.53
C ASN A 72 -1.40 -2.88 6.07
N HIS A 73 -1.61 -4.17 6.36
CA HIS A 73 -2.85 -4.74 6.86
C HIS A 73 -2.64 -5.19 8.32
N HIS A 74 -3.74 -5.36 9.07
CA HIS A 74 -3.66 -5.71 10.49
C HIS A 74 -3.06 -7.11 10.75
N THR A 75 -2.98 -7.98 9.73
CA THR A 75 -2.28 -9.28 9.82
C THR A 75 -0.80 -9.20 9.43
N GLY A 76 -0.32 -8.05 9.00
CA GLY A 76 1.06 -7.82 8.60
C GLY A 76 1.18 -6.97 7.32
N SER A 77 2.43 -6.68 6.97
CA SER A 77 2.76 -5.95 5.75
C SER A 77 2.99 -6.90 4.57
N TYR A 78 2.48 -6.53 3.41
CA TYR A 78 2.58 -7.28 2.17
C TYR A 78 3.31 -6.45 1.12
N PHE A 79 4.16 -7.11 0.34
CA PHE A 79 4.73 -6.52 -0.87
C PHE A 79 3.66 -6.56 -1.96
N LEU A 80 3.39 -5.39 -2.56
CA LEU A 80 2.55 -5.33 -3.74
C LEU A 80 3.45 -5.60 -4.93
N GLU A 81 4.17 -4.60 -5.44
CA GLU A 81 5.09 -4.75 -6.58
C GLU A 81 6.14 -3.63 -6.64
N SER A 82 7.09 -3.74 -7.57
CA SER A 82 8.14 -2.74 -7.78
C SER A 82 7.74 -1.58 -8.70
N ASP A 83 6.58 -1.67 -9.36
CA ASP A 83 6.04 -0.59 -10.17
C ASP A 83 4.52 -0.41 -10.00
N ARG A 84 4.04 0.76 -10.45
CA ARG A 84 2.66 1.19 -10.25
C ARG A 84 1.63 0.30 -10.96
N TYR A 85 1.92 -0.17 -12.17
CA TYR A 85 0.97 -0.94 -12.97
C TYR A 85 0.84 -2.36 -12.42
N GLU A 86 1.98 -2.95 -12.06
CA GLU A 86 2.01 -4.25 -11.41
C GLU A 86 1.34 -4.15 -10.03
N ALA A 87 1.61 -3.11 -9.23
CA ALA A 87 1.00 -2.94 -7.91
C ALA A 87 -0.54 -2.82 -7.98
N LEU A 88 -1.06 -2.07 -8.96
CA LEU A 88 -2.50 -1.99 -9.21
C LEU A 88 -3.08 -3.34 -9.66
N SER A 89 -2.33 -4.12 -10.45
CA SER A 89 -2.73 -5.47 -10.84
C SER A 89 -2.78 -6.42 -9.64
N SER A 90 -1.81 -6.34 -8.72
CA SER A 90 -1.75 -7.19 -7.53
C SER A 90 -2.90 -6.90 -6.56
N LEU A 91 -3.30 -5.63 -6.42
CA LEU A 91 -4.53 -5.24 -5.68
C LEU A 91 -5.80 -5.88 -6.27
N LEU A 92 -5.87 -6.08 -7.59
CA LEU A 92 -7.04 -6.65 -8.27
C LEU A 92 -7.09 -8.18 -8.27
N ARG A 93 -5.93 -8.84 -8.20
CA ARG A 93 -5.82 -10.29 -8.47
C ARG A 93 -5.51 -11.13 -7.24
N GLY A 94 -4.71 -10.61 -6.31
CA GLY A 94 -4.08 -11.43 -5.26
C GLY A 94 -3.39 -12.70 -5.81
N PRO A 95 -2.97 -13.63 -4.93
CA PRO A 95 -2.65 -13.42 -3.52
C PRO A 95 -1.43 -12.51 -3.36
N LEU A 96 -1.32 -11.85 -2.20
CA LEU A 96 -0.22 -10.92 -1.91
C LEU A 96 0.97 -11.64 -1.26
N GLU A 97 2.19 -11.20 -1.57
CA GLU A 97 3.43 -11.70 -0.97
C GLU A 97 3.71 -11.00 0.37
N GLU A 98 4.17 -11.74 1.38
CA GLU A 98 4.58 -11.12 2.65
C GLU A 98 5.83 -10.23 2.47
N ALA A 99 5.81 -9.03 3.05
CA ALA A 99 6.91 -8.06 2.88
C ALA A 99 8.25 -8.54 3.47
N ARG A 100 8.26 -9.55 4.35
CA ARG A 100 9.46 -10.07 5.03
C ARG A 100 10.58 -10.50 4.08
N GLY A 101 10.24 -10.90 2.85
CA GLY A 101 11.23 -11.25 1.82
C GLY A 101 12.06 -10.06 1.32
N HIS A 102 11.65 -8.83 1.66
CA HIS A 102 12.26 -7.57 1.20
C HIS A 102 12.90 -6.75 2.33
N PHE A 103 12.96 -7.30 3.54
CA PHE A 103 13.62 -6.67 4.69
C PHE A 103 15.15 -6.69 4.53
N VAL A 104 15.85 -5.84 5.28
CA VAL A 104 17.33 -5.72 5.28
C VAL A 104 18.00 -6.28 6.52
#